data_AF-A0A1G3TKY7-F1
#
_entry.id   AF-A0A1G3TKY7-F1
#
_cell.length_a   1.000
_cell.length_b   1.000
_cell.length_c   1.000
_cell.angle_alpha   90.00
_cell.angle_beta   90.00
_cell.angle_gamma   90.00
#
_symmetry.space_group_name_H-M   'P 1'
#
loop_
_entity.id
_entity.type
_entity.pdbx_description
1 polymer ?
#
loop_
_entity_poly.entity_id
_entity_poly.type
_entity_poly.pdbx_seq_one_letter_code
_entity_poly.pdbx_strand_id
1 'polypeptide(L)'
;MEELIAKRYLKAVKQGSNAESMQSIALIFSVLAESFKNERFNQIINNPDVSKNQKSEILLAAVKSAGSKDVENLIKLLVEHNRISIIPAIAEIMRKDIAKTNKSYSGIVYSDSDIDAKVIEGLSNGLGNRFD
;
A
#
# COMPACT_ATOMS: atom_id res chain seq x y z
N MET A 1 -14.90 3.95 -6.05
CA MET A 1 -14.32 4.78 -7.15
C MET A 1 -12.80 4.86 -7.01
N GLU A 2 -12.29 5.09 -5.80
CA GLU A 2 -10.85 5.14 -5.48
C GLU A 2 -10.09 3.85 -5.84
N GLU A 3 -10.67 2.68 -5.60
CA GLU A 3 -10.05 1.40 -5.92
C GLU A 3 -9.79 1.21 -7.43
N LEU A 4 -10.70 1.70 -8.30
CA LEU A 4 -10.52 1.65 -9.75
C LEU A 4 -9.37 2.55 -10.21
N ILE A 5 -9.22 3.71 -9.57
CA ILE A 5 -8.13 4.65 -9.85
C ILE A 5 -6.81 4.03 -9.38
N ALA A 6 -6.79 3.45 -8.18
CA ALA A 6 -5.61 2.77 -7.63
C ALA A 6 -5.17 1.58 -8.50
N LYS A 7 -6.10 0.80 -9.09
CA LYS A 7 -5.77 -0.25 -10.09
C LYS A 7 -5.08 0.32 -11.34
N ARG A 8 -5.48 1.50 -11.81
CA ARG A 8 -4.85 2.15 -12.97
C ARG A 8 -3.42 2.58 -12.67
N TYR A 9 -3.18 3.19 -11.50
CA TYR A 9 -1.84 3.53 -11.06
C TYR A 9 -0.97 2.30 -10.89
N LEU A 10 -1.51 1.23 -10.28
CA LEU A 10 -0.79 -0.04 -10.15
C LEU A 10 -0.35 -0.58 -11.51
N LYS A 11 -1.24 -0.55 -12.50
CA LYS A 11 -0.93 -1.00 -13.86
C LYS A 11 0.20 -0.17 -14.49
N ALA A 12 0.22 1.14 -14.28
CA ALA A 12 1.29 2.00 -14.76
C ALA A 12 2.63 1.68 -14.09
N VAL A 13 2.63 1.49 -12.76
CA VAL A 13 3.83 1.08 -12.00
C VAL A 13 4.35 -0.28 -12.50
N LYS A 14 3.46 -1.26 -12.72
CA LYS A 14 3.83 -2.56 -13.28
C LYS A 14 4.47 -2.50 -14.67
N GLN A 15 4.07 -1.54 -15.51
CA GLN A 15 4.64 -1.41 -16.85
C GLN A 15 6.07 -0.85 -16.83
N GLY A 16 6.43 -0.08 -15.79
CA GLY A 16 7.74 0.54 -15.66
C GLY A 16 8.69 -0.14 -14.67
N SER A 17 8.23 -1.15 -13.92
CA SER A 17 8.99 -1.76 -12.82
C SER A 17 9.11 -3.28 -12.96
N ASN A 18 10.26 -3.83 -12.58
CA ASN A 18 10.47 -5.27 -12.44
C ASN A 18 9.94 -5.79 -11.10
N ALA A 19 9.88 -7.13 -10.92
CA ALA A 19 9.27 -7.75 -9.73
C ALA A 19 9.91 -7.31 -8.40
N GLU A 20 11.24 -7.15 -8.36
CA GLU A 20 11.97 -6.69 -7.17
C GLU A 20 11.67 -5.22 -6.82
N SER A 21 11.64 -4.35 -7.84
CA SER A 21 11.24 -2.95 -7.64
C SER A 21 9.78 -2.87 -7.19
N MET A 22 8.91 -3.72 -7.75
CA MET A 22 7.50 -3.78 -7.37
C MET A 22 7.33 -4.10 -5.87
N GLN A 23 8.08 -5.08 -5.36
CA GLN A 23 8.08 -5.42 -3.94
C GLN A 23 8.60 -4.26 -3.09
N SER A 24 9.69 -3.63 -3.50
CA SER A 24 10.27 -2.47 -2.79
C SER A 24 9.29 -1.30 -2.73
N ILE A 25 8.64 -0.97 -3.85
CA ILE A 25 7.61 0.07 -3.93
C ILE A 25 6.42 -0.29 -3.01
N ALA A 26 5.97 -1.54 -3.02
CA ALA A 26 4.85 -1.98 -2.18
C ALA A 26 5.14 -1.91 -0.67
N LEU A 27 6.39 -2.18 -0.26
CA LEU A 27 6.83 -2.00 1.12
C LEU A 27 6.78 -0.52 1.52
N ILE A 28 7.32 0.36 0.68
CA ILE A 28 7.31 1.81 0.93
C ILE A 28 5.87 2.33 1.01
N PHE A 29 5.00 1.92 0.08
CA PHE A 29 3.59 2.30 0.09
C PHE A 29 2.84 1.72 1.28
N SER A 30 3.21 0.55 1.79
CA SER A 30 2.63 -0.01 3.02
C SER A 30 3.01 0.81 4.25
N VAL A 31 4.28 1.25 4.36
CA VAL A 31 4.74 2.14 5.43
C VAL A 31 4.06 3.52 5.33
N LEU A 32 3.92 4.06 4.12
CA LEU A 32 3.17 5.29 3.89
C LEU A 32 1.71 5.12 4.32
N ALA A 33 1.04 4.04 3.92
CA ALA A 33 -0.34 3.75 4.28
C ALA A 33 -0.58 3.69 5.80
N GLU A 34 0.43 3.29 6.57
CA GLU A 34 0.38 3.32 8.03
C GLU A 34 0.30 4.75 8.59
N SER A 35 0.97 5.71 7.95
CA SER A 35 0.86 7.13 8.31
C SER A 35 -0.55 7.68 8.10
N PHE A 36 -1.30 7.15 7.12
CA PHE A 36 -2.71 7.47 6.88
C PHE A 36 -3.67 6.87 7.91
N LYS A 37 -3.22 5.99 8.82
CA LYS A 37 -4.04 5.57 9.96
C LYS A 37 -4.17 6.68 11.02
N ASN A 38 -3.27 7.67 10.99
CA ASN A 38 -3.31 8.80 11.92
C ASN A 38 -4.28 9.88 11.42
N GLU A 39 -5.31 10.18 12.22
CA GLU A 39 -6.31 11.18 11.84
C GLU A 39 -5.73 12.58 11.62
N ARG A 40 -4.72 12.98 12.41
CA ARG A 40 -4.05 14.29 12.23
C ARG A 40 -3.35 14.36 10.87
N PHE A 41 -2.75 13.26 10.44
CA PHE A 41 -2.12 13.17 9.12
C PHE A 41 -3.15 13.30 8.00
N ASN A 42 -4.28 12.60 8.11
CA ASN A 42 -5.37 12.71 7.15
C ASN A 42 -5.96 14.12 7.10
N GLN A 43 -6.09 14.80 8.23
CA GLN A 43 -6.54 16.20 8.28
C GLN A 43 -5.58 17.11 7.52
N ILE A 44 -4.26 17.00 7.73
CA ILE A 44 -3.26 17.81 7.03
C ILE A 44 -3.28 17.55 5.52
N ILE A 45 -3.34 16.28 5.12
CA ILE A 45 -3.32 15.89 3.70
C ILE A 45 -4.60 16.30 2.97
N ASN A 46 -5.77 16.18 3.62
CA ASN A 46 -7.05 16.56 3.03
C ASN A 46 -7.35 18.06 3.17
N ASN A 47 -6.56 18.82 3.96
CA ASN A 47 -6.77 20.25 4.12
C ASN A 47 -6.51 21.00 2.79
N PRO A 48 -7.49 21.75 2.26
CA PRO A 48 -7.32 22.54 1.04
C PRO A 48 -6.36 23.74 1.20
N ASP A 49 -6.16 24.25 2.43
CA ASP A 49 -5.27 25.38 2.72
C ASP A 49 -3.78 24.99 2.65
N VAL A 50 -3.47 23.69 2.75
CA VAL A 50 -2.09 23.21 2.63
C VAL A 50 -1.73 23.14 1.15
N SER A 51 -0.69 23.88 0.77
CA SER A 51 -0.22 23.93 -0.62
C SER A 51 0.24 22.56 -1.11
N LYS A 52 0.10 22.29 -2.41
CA LYS A 52 0.58 21.04 -3.04
C LYS A 52 2.08 20.82 -2.78
N ASN A 53 2.87 21.88 -2.78
CA ASN A 53 4.31 21.81 -2.52
C ASN A 53 4.60 21.28 -1.10
N GLN A 54 3.93 21.81 -0.08
CA GLN A 54 4.08 21.34 1.30
C GLN A 54 3.66 19.88 1.46
N LYS A 55 2.56 19.46 0.82
CA LYS A 55 2.12 18.05 0.82
C LYS A 55 3.16 17.13 0.18
N SER A 56 3.76 17.58 -0.93
CA SER A 56 4.83 16.85 -1.61
C SER A 56 6.06 16.72 -0.72
N GLU A 57 6.50 17.79 -0.06
CA GLU A 57 7.66 17.76 0.82
C GLU A 57 7.47 16.82 2.01
N ILE A 58 6.28 16.81 2.64
CA ILE A 58 5.98 15.90 3.76
C ILE A 58 6.08 14.43 3.31
N LEU A 59 5.46 14.09 2.17
CA LEU A 59 5.48 12.72 1.65
C LEU A 59 6.87 12.32 1.17
N LEU A 60 7.60 13.22 0.50
CA LEU A 60 8.97 12.98 0.07
C LEU A 60 9.92 12.84 1.26
N ALA A 61 9.73 13.60 2.33
CA ALA A 61 10.50 13.43 3.57
C ALA A 61 10.29 12.05 4.20
N ALA A 62 9.06 11.52 4.16
CA ALA A 62 8.76 10.18 4.65
C ALA A 62 9.42 9.06 3.80
N VAL A 63 9.65 9.31 2.51
CA VAL A 63 10.21 8.32 1.57
C VAL A 63 11.68 8.55 1.24
N LYS A 64 12.27 9.65 1.71
CA LYS A 64 13.65 10.03 1.42
C LYS A 64 14.67 8.93 1.76
N SER A 65 14.38 8.15 2.79
CA SER A 65 15.19 7.00 3.23
C SER A 65 15.19 5.82 2.25
N ALA A 66 14.21 5.73 1.35
CA ALA A 66 14.08 4.63 0.40
C ALA A 66 14.91 4.83 -0.89
N GLY A 67 15.36 6.06 -1.19
CA GLY A 67 16.28 6.36 -2.29
C GLY A 67 15.79 5.98 -3.70
N SER A 68 14.50 5.66 -3.89
CA SER A 68 13.94 5.22 -5.17
C SER A 68 13.32 6.39 -5.93
N LYS A 69 13.93 6.76 -7.05
CA LYS A 69 13.49 7.85 -7.92
C LYS A 69 12.10 7.61 -8.51
N ASP A 70 11.74 6.35 -8.77
CA ASP A 70 10.42 5.97 -9.30
C ASP A 70 9.32 6.25 -8.28
N VAL A 71 9.58 5.97 -7.00
CA VAL A 71 8.64 6.26 -5.92
C VAL A 71 8.46 7.76 -5.73
N GLU A 72 9.55 8.52 -5.75
CA GLU A 72 9.48 9.98 -5.67
C GLU A 72 8.65 10.57 -6.81
N ASN A 73 8.84 10.08 -8.04
CA ASN A 73 8.08 10.52 -9.21
C ASN A 73 6.60 10.15 -9.09
N LEU A 74 6.29 8.95 -8.61
CA LEU A 74 4.92 8.51 -8.37
C LEU A 74 4.23 9.38 -7.32
N ILE A 75 4.91 9.71 -6.22
CA ILE A 75 4.38 10.61 -5.18
C ILE A 75 4.12 12.00 -5.73
N LYS A 76 5.07 12.57 -6.49
CA LYS A 76 4.88 13.88 -7.15
C LYS A 76 3.65 13.89 -8.05
N LEU A 77 3.47 12.86 -8.87
CA LEU A 77 2.29 12.71 -9.73
C LEU A 77 0.98 12.62 -8.93
N LEU A 78 0.97 11.86 -7.82
CA LEU A 78 -0.20 11.74 -6.96
C LEU A 78 -0.57 13.08 -6.31
N VAL A 79 0.43 13.85 -5.86
CA VAL A 79 0.22 15.18 -5.27
C VAL A 79 -0.26 16.18 -6.32
N GLU A 80 0.32 16.18 -7.52
CA GLU A 80 -0.05 17.08 -8.61
C GLU A 80 -1.54 16.94 -8.98
N HIS A 81 -2.00 15.70 -9.08
CA HIS A 81 -3.40 15.36 -9.36
C HIS A 81 -4.32 15.40 -8.12
N ASN A 82 -3.83 15.81 -6.96
CA ASN A 82 -4.58 15.85 -5.69
C ASN A 82 -5.18 14.48 -5.29
N ARG A 83 -4.45 13.40 -5.59
CA ARG A 83 -4.83 11.99 -5.38
C ARG A 83 -3.97 11.37 -4.28
N ILE A 84 -3.78 12.08 -3.18
CA ILE A 84 -2.97 11.59 -2.07
C ILE A 84 -3.77 10.59 -1.22
N SER A 85 -5.08 10.81 -1.10
CA SER A 85 -6.01 9.98 -0.33
C SER A 85 -6.13 8.54 -0.84
N ILE A 86 -5.71 8.27 -2.09
CA ILE A 86 -5.73 6.91 -2.67
C ILE A 86 -4.45 6.10 -2.38
N ILE A 87 -3.43 6.67 -1.72
CA ILE A 87 -2.19 5.97 -1.37
C ILE A 87 -2.45 4.67 -0.58
N PRO A 88 -3.31 4.66 0.47
CA PRO A 88 -3.65 3.44 1.19
C PRO A 88 -4.29 2.38 0.29
N ALA A 89 -5.18 2.80 -0.61
CA ALA A 89 -5.81 1.90 -1.57
C ALA A 89 -4.79 1.31 -2.56
N ILE A 90 -3.83 2.10 -3.04
CA ILE A 90 -2.73 1.61 -3.89
C ILE A 90 -1.91 0.56 -3.13
N ALA A 91 -1.53 0.83 -1.88
CA ALA A 91 -0.76 -0.10 -1.05
C ALA A 91 -1.49 -1.44 -0.85
N GLU A 92 -2.80 -1.41 -0.62
CA GLU A 92 -3.61 -2.61 -0.45
C GLU A 92 -3.68 -3.45 -1.74
N ILE A 93 -3.87 -2.81 -2.89
CA ILE A 93 -3.96 -3.52 -4.18
C ILE A 93 -2.58 -4.05 -4.57
N MET A 94 -1.50 -3.30 -4.34
CA MET A 94 -0.13 -3.80 -4.49
C MET A 94 0.10 -5.07 -3.67
N ARG A 95 -0.31 -5.06 -2.40
CA ARG A 95 -0.19 -6.23 -1.51
C ARG A 95 -0.99 -7.42 -2.03
N LYS A 96 -2.25 -7.21 -2.43
CA LYS A 96 -3.11 -8.25 -3.02
C LYS A 96 -2.50 -8.84 -4.29
N ASP A 97 -1.86 -8.00 -5.10
CA ASP A 97 -1.26 -8.40 -6.36
C ASP A 97 0.05 -9.18 -6.17
N ILE A 98 0.90 -8.77 -5.23
CA ILE A 98 2.08 -9.53 -4.82
C ILE A 98 1.67 -10.87 -4.20
N ALA A 99 0.64 -10.88 -3.35
CA ALA A 99 0.10 -12.11 -2.77
C ALA A 99 -0.36 -13.11 -3.84
N LYS A 100 -1.08 -12.63 -4.86
CA LYS A 100 -1.47 -13.45 -6.03
C LYS A 100 -0.27 -13.96 -6.81
N THR A 101 0.76 -13.13 -6.99
CA THR A 101 1.97 -13.49 -7.73
C THR A 101 2.79 -14.54 -6.98
N ASN A 102 2.94 -14.38 -5.68
CA ASN A 102 3.71 -15.28 -4.81
C ASN A 102 2.91 -16.49 -4.31
N LYS A 103 1.61 -16.60 -4.66
CA LYS A 103 0.64 -17.55 -4.08
C LYS A 103 0.66 -17.58 -2.53
N SER A 104 1.07 -16.48 -1.90
CA SER A 104 1.23 -16.39 -0.45
C SER A 104 0.27 -15.34 0.08
N TYR A 105 -0.62 -15.76 0.98
CA TYR A 105 -1.68 -14.94 1.52
C TYR A 105 -1.51 -14.75 3.02
N SER A 106 -1.67 -13.51 3.48
CA SER A 106 -1.65 -13.16 4.90
C SER A 106 -3.04 -12.69 5.32
N GLY A 107 -3.51 -13.18 6.46
CA GLY A 107 -4.85 -12.90 7.00
C GLY A 107 -4.84 -12.78 8.51
N ILE A 108 -5.90 -12.20 9.07
CA ILE A 108 -6.11 -12.04 10.51
C ILE A 108 -7.30 -12.91 10.92
N VAL A 109 -7.11 -13.74 11.94
CA VAL A 109 -8.18 -14.58 12.51
C VAL A 109 -8.69 -13.90 13.78
N TYR A 110 -10.00 -13.68 13.84
CA TYR A 110 -10.68 -13.15 15.03
C TYR A 110 -11.38 -14.31 15.74
N SER A 111 -11.10 -14.48 17.03
CA SER A 111 -11.70 -15.52 17.87
C SER A 111 -12.01 -14.93 19.24
N ASP A 112 -13.07 -15.44 19.85
CA ASP A 112 -13.49 -15.10 21.22
C ASP A 112 -12.65 -15.81 22.29
N SER A 113 -11.89 -16.84 21.88
CA SER A 113 -11.00 -17.62 22.75
C SER A 113 -9.59 -17.72 22.17
N ASP A 114 -8.61 -18.03 23.03
CA ASP A 114 -7.25 -18.36 22.60
C ASP A 114 -7.27 -19.51 21.59
N ILE A 115 -6.56 -19.32 20.48
CA ILE A 115 -6.47 -20.29 19.40
C ILE A 115 -5.16 -21.06 19.54
N ASP A 116 -5.26 -22.38 19.56
CA ASP A 116 -4.09 -23.27 19.56
C ASP A 116 -3.35 -23.21 18.22
N ALA A 117 -2.02 -23.29 18.25
CA ALA A 117 -1.18 -23.23 17.05
C ALA A 117 -1.56 -24.30 16.01
N LYS A 118 -2.03 -25.48 16.46
CA LYS A 118 -2.53 -26.55 15.57
C LYS A 118 -3.75 -26.13 14.76
N VAL A 119 -4.64 -25.31 15.33
CA VAL A 119 -5.84 -24.82 14.65
C VAL A 119 -5.46 -23.78 13.60
N ILE A 120 -4.49 -22.92 13.90
CA ILE A 120 -3.94 -21.94 12.94
C ILE A 120 -3.28 -22.66 11.76
N GLU A 121 -2.52 -23.71 12.02
CA GLU A 121 -1.86 -24.52 10.98
C GLU A 121 -2.90 -25.24 10.10
N GLY A 122 -3.93 -25.84 10.71
CA GLY A 122 -5.04 -26.47 10.00
C GLY A 122 -5.82 -25.48 9.11
N LEU A 123 -6.08 -24.27 9.61
CA LEU A 123 -6.70 -23.19 8.83
C LEU A 123 -5.81 -22.75 7.66
N SER A 124 -4.51 -22.58 7.91
CA SER A 124 -3.55 -22.17 6.89
C SER A 124 -3.48 -23.18 5.74
N ASN A 125 -3.40 -24.48 6.06
CA ASN A 125 -3.39 -25.55 5.07
C ASN A 125 -4.73 -25.68 4.32
N GLY A 126 -5.85 -25.60 5.05
CA GLY A 126 -7.19 -25.68 4.44
C GLY A 126 -7.48 -24.53 3.48
N LEU A 127 -7.05 -23.30 3.83
CA LEU A 127 -7.16 -22.14 2.96
C LEU A 127 -6.16 -22.20 1.80
N GLY A 128 -4.92 -22.64 2.04
CA GLY A 128 -3.91 -22.84 1.00
C GLY A 128 -4.45 -23.69 -0.15
N ASN A 129 -5.07 -24.84 0.16
CA ASN A 129 -5.67 -25.74 -0.84
C ASN A 129 -6.84 -25.13 -1.64
N ARG A 130 -7.49 -24.07 -1.14
CA ARG A 130 -8.58 -23.37 -1.85
C ARG A 130 -8.09 -22.29 -2.80
N PHE A 131 -6.88 -21.78 -2.61
CA PHE A 131 -6.30 -20.70 -3.39
C PHE A 131 -5.19 -21.15 -4.34
N ASP A 132 -4.93 -22.46 -4.42
CA ASP A 132 -3.92 -23.07 -5.29
C ASP A 132 -4.36 -23.18 -6.77
#